data_AF-A0A934NCF0-F1
#
_entry.id   AF-A0A934NCF0-F1
#
_cell.length_a   1.000
_cell.length_b   1.000
_cell.length_c   1.000
_cell.angle_alpha   90.00
_cell.angle_beta   90.00
_cell.angle_gamma   90.00
#
_symmetry.space_group_name_H-M   'P 1'
#
loop_
_entity.id
_entity.type
_entity.pdbx_description
1 polymer ?
#
loop_
_entity_poly.entity_id
_entity_poly.type
_entity_poly.pdbx_seq_one_letter_code
_entity_poly.pdbx_strand_id
1 'polypeptide(L)'
;MTTIVLEEASGWLIAALLAANVTLPYLLRGRRLASAGWSLPYLERMRPHYWIGITIAGLGLVHAGFAMSGPLSSGPAYGAGLWIAAGAMFVAAGQAMIGMRLRSRRGPERMRLRKTHYRVMAVLVALGLLHVVLNGAVVQSVSRIGALA
;
A
#
# COMPACT_ATOMS: atom_id res chain seq x y z
N MET A 1 -2.52 -25.67 -2.35
CA MET A 1 -3.82 -24.96 -2.26
C MET A 1 -3.83 -23.91 -1.16
N THR A 2 -3.43 -24.23 0.08
CA THR A 2 -3.41 -23.28 1.20
C THR A 2 -2.55 -22.03 0.95
N THR A 3 -1.36 -22.18 0.36
CA THR A 3 -0.45 -21.05 0.07
C THR A 3 -1.03 -20.03 -0.93
N ILE A 4 -1.70 -20.51 -1.98
CA ILE A 4 -2.35 -19.67 -3.00
C ILE A 4 -3.46 -18.82 -2.38
N VAL A 5 -4.30 -19.45 -1.54
CA VAL A 5 -5.39 -18.73 -0.84
C VAL A 5 -4.82 -17.67 0.11
N LEU A 6 -3.71 -17.97 0.80
CA LEU A 6 -3.05 -17.01 1.69
C LEU A 6 -2.38 -15.86 0.94
N GLU A 7 -1.75 -16.12 -0.21
CA GLU A 7 -1.21 -15.10 -1.11
C GLU A 7 -2.31 -14.13 -1.55
N GLU A 8 -3.40 -14.66 -2.11
CA GLU A 8 -4.52 -13.86 -2.61
C GLU A 8 -5.22 -13.07 -1.48
N ALA A 9 -5.54 -13.75 -0.36
CA ALA A 9 -6.18 -13.11 0.78
C ALA A 9 -5.31 -12.00 1.39
N SER A 10 -4.00 -12.24 1.53
CA SER A 10 -3.08 -11.23 2.04
C SER A 10 -2.96 -10.02 1.10
N GLY A 11 -2.95 -10.23 -0.22
CA GLY A 11 -2.96 -9.16 -1.22
C GLY A 11 -4.20 -8.28 -1.12
N TRP A 12 -5.39 -8.88 -1.07
CA TRP A 12 -6.65 -8.14 -0.93
C TRP A 12 -6.78 -7.43 0.42
N LEU A 13 -6.32 -8.04 1.51
CA LEU A 13 -6.28 -7.42 2.81
C LEU A 13 -5.38 -6.17 2.80
N ILE A 14 -4.18 -6.26 2.21
CA ILE A 14 -3.27 -5.12 2.07
C ILE A 14 -3.93 -4.01 1.24
N ALA A 15 -4.58 -4.35 0.13
CA ALA A 15 -5.27 -3.37 -0.72
C ALA A 15 -6.40 -2.65 0.03
N ALA A 16 -7.22 -3.39 0.78
CA ALA A 16 -8.29 -2.83 1.61
C ALA A 16 -7.74 -1.92 2.72
N LEU A 17 -6.70 -2.37 3.43
CA LEU A 17 -6.01 -1.57 4.44
C LEU A 17 -5.40 -0.30 3.84
N LEU A 18 -4.79 -0.38 2.66
CA LEU A 18 -4.23 0.78 1.96
C LEU A 18 -5.32 1.79 1.62
N ALA A 19 -6.44 1.34 1.05
CA ALA A 19 -7.57 2.21 0.74
C ALA A 19 -8.14 2.89 2.00
N ALA A 20 -8.34 2.13 3.08
CA ALA A 20 -8.73 2.67 4.38
C ALA A 20 -7.69 3.67 4.91
N ASN A 21 -6.40 3.37 4.81
CA ASN A 21 -5.34 4.21 5.33
C ASN A 21 -5.20 5.53 4.56
N VAL A 22 -5.40 5.51 3.25
CA VAL A 22 -5.39 6.69 2.37
C VAL A 22 -6.60 7.59 2.64
N THR A 23 -7.78 7.00 2.90
CA THR A 23 -9.02 7.75 3.11
C THR A 23 -9.15 8.32 4.52
N LEU A 24 -8.59 7.64 5.52
CA LEU A 24 -8.72 8.00 6.93
C LEU A 24 -8.37 9.47 7.26
N PRO A 25 -7.27 10.08 6.76
CA PRO A 25 -6.95 11.48 7.05
C PRO A 25 -8.02 12.46 6.56
N TYR A 26 -8.74 12.14 5.48
CA TYR A 26 -9.80 12.98 4.93
C TYR A 26 -11.07 12.87 5.77
N LEU A 27 -11.41 11.64 6.19
CA LEU A 27 -12.54 11.37 7.08
C LEU A 27 -12.35 12.03 8.45
N LEU A 28 -11.16 11.90 9.04
CA LEU A 28 -10.84 12.48 10.36
C LEU A 28 -10.66 14.00 10.34
N ARG A 29 -10.42 14.59 9.17
CA ARG A 29 -10.34 16.06 9.00
C ARG A 29 -11.72 16.70 8.87
N GLY A 30 -12.71 15.95 8.39
CA GLY A 30 -14.09 16.41 8.31
C GLY A 30 -14.73 16.52 9.70
N ARG A 31 -15.45 17.62 9.96
CA ARG A 31 -16.29 17.75 11.16
C ARG A 31 -17.42 16.70 11.24
N ARG A 32 -17.70 15.97 10.16
CA ARG A 32 -18.79 14.98 10.07
C ARG A 32 -18.66 13.79 11.02
N LEU A 33 -17.43 13.35 11.33
CA LEU A 33 -17.18 12.33 12.36
C LEU A 33 -16.88 12.93 13.74
N ALA A 34 -16.60 14.24 13.79
CA ALA A 34 -16.53 14.97 15.05
C ALA A 34 -17.96 15.37 15.46
N SER A 35 -18.80 14.37 15.77
CA SER A 35 -19.99 14.61 16.57
C SER A 35 -19.58 15.39 17.82
N ALA A 36 -20.35 16.40 18.20
CA ALA A 36 -20.09 17.22 19.38
C ALA A 36 -19.63 16.33 20.56
N GLY A 37 -18.36 16.41 20.96
CA GLY A 37 -17.79 15.55 22.02
C GLY A 37 -16.39 14.96 21.79
N TRP A 38 -15.77 15.12 20.62
CA TRP A 38 -14.40 14.61 20.42
C TRP A 38 -13.37 15.61 20.98
N SER A 39 -12.90 15.37 22.20
CA SER A 39 -11.91 16.21 22.92
C SER A 39 -10.45 16.00 22.48
N LEU A 40 -10.16 14.98 21.66
CA LEU A 40 -8.79 14.57 21.34
C LEU A 40 -8.13 15.45 20.26
N PRO A 41 -6.85 15.83 20.43
CA PRO A 41 -6.07 16.50 19.39
C PRO A 41 -6.06 15.71 18.07
N TYR A 42 -6.05 16.41 16.92
CA TYR A 42 -6.04 15.79 15.58
C TYR A 42 -4.94 14.74 15.41
N LEU A 43 -3.76 14.95 16.01
CA LEU A 43 -2.65 14.00 15.94
C LEU A 43 -2.93 12.67 16.64
N GLU A 44 -3.73 12.67 17.71
CA GLU A 44 -4.12 11.44 18.42
C GLU A 44 -5.18 10.67 17.64
N ARG A 45 -6.10 11.37 16.97
CA ARG A 45 -7.07 10.75 16.06
C ARG A 45 -6.39 10.04 14.89
N MET A 46 -5.20 10.48 14.50
CA MET A 46 -4.38 9.86 13.45
C MET A 46 -3.62 8.60 13.91
N ARG A 47 -3.74 8.17 15.18
CA ARG A 47 -3.08 6.94 15.68
C ARG A 47 -3.35 5.70 14.82
N PRO A 48 -4.60 5.42 14.38
CA PRO A 48 -4.86 4.27 13.52
C PRO A 48 -4.14 4.36 12.17
N HIS A 49 -4.03 5.56 11.57
CA HIS A 49 -3.30 5.75 10.31
C HIS A 49 -1.83 5.31 10.41
N TYR A 50 -1.18 5.63 11.53
CA TYR A 50 0.21 5.25 11.73
C TYR A 50 0.38 3.73 11.91
N TRP A 51 -0.48 3.11 12.72
CA TRP A 51 -0.44 1.66 12.94
C TRP A 51 -0.75 0.90 11.66
N ILE A 52 -1.80 1.29 10.94
CA ILE A 52 -2.16 0.66 9.65
C ILE A 52 -1.01 0.79 8.66
N GLY A 53 -0.34 1.95 8.58
CA GLY A 53 0.83 2.11 7.71
C GLY A 53 1.98 1.14 8.02
N ILE A 54 2.29 0.92 9.30
CA ILE A 54 3.29 -0.07 9.73
C ILE A 54 2.81 -1.50 9.43
N THR A 55 1.54 -1.80 9.70
CA THR A 55 0.93 -3.10 9.41
C THR A 55 0.97 -3.43 7.93
N ILE A 56 0.67 -2.48 7.04
CA ILE A 56 0.77 -2.66 5.58
C ILE A 56 2.21 -3.02 5.17
N ALA A 57 3.22 -2.33 5.72
CA ALA A 57 4.61 -2.63 5.41
C ALA A 57 5.01 -4.05 5.86
N GLY A 58 4.61 -4.46 7.08
CA GLY A 58 4.85 -5.81 7.59
C GLY A 58 4.11 -6.90 6.80
N LEU A 59 2.82 -6.68 6.50
CA LEU A 59 2.03 -7.59 5.67
C LEU A 59 2.58 -7.70 4.26
N GLY A 60 3.14 -6.62 3.70
CA GLY A 60 3.81 -6.65 2.39
C GLY A 60 4.97 -7.66 2.33
N LEU A 61 5.77 -7.77 3.41
CA LEU A 61 6.82 -8.78 3.52
C LEU A 61 6.26 -10.20 3.59
N VAL A 62 5.19 -10.40 4.38
CA VAL A 62 4.52 -11.70 4.50
C VAL A 62 3.90 -12.12 3.17
N HIS A 63 3.22 -11.20 2.49
CA HIS A 63 2.63 -11.42 1.17
C HIS A 63 3.69 -11.80 0.14
N ALA A 64 4.83 -11.09 0.10
CA ALA A 64 5.95 -11.45 -0.75
C ALA A 64 6.50 -12.85 -0.44
N GLY A 65 6.59 -13.22 0.85
CA GLY A 65 6.98 -14.57 1.26
C GLY A 65 6.04 -15.66 0.72
N PHE A 66 4.72 -15.43 0.75
CA PHE A 66 3.76 -16.36 0.15
C PHE A 66 3.89 -16.42 -1.37
N ALA A 67 3.97 -15.27 -2.05
CA ALA A 67 4.12 -15.19 -3.50
C ALA A 67 5.39 -15.90 -4.01
N MET A 68 6.48 -15.85 -3.25
CA MET A 68 7.73 -16.53 -3.58
C MET A 68 7.74 -18.04 -3.25
N SER A 69 6.75 -18.54 -2.51
CA SER A 69 6.66 -19.95 -2.12
C SER A 69 5.92 -20.83 -3.15
N GLY A 70 5.23 -20.20 -4.10
CA GLY A 70 4.45 -20.87 -5.13
C GLY A 70 5.20 -21.02 -6.47
N PRO A 71 4.61 -21.74 -7.43
CA PRO A 71 5.13 -21.79 -8.80
C PRO A 71 5.04 -20.40 -9.46
N LEU A 72 6.18 -19.88 -9.90
CA LEU A 72 6.28 -18.57 -10.57
C LEU A 72 5.95 -18.68 -12.06
N SER A 73 5.24 -17.69 -12.60
CA SER A 73 5.04 -17.59 -14.05
C SER A 73 6.30 -17.04 -14.73
N SER A 74 6.63 -17.54 -15.91
CA SER A 74 7.82 -17.12 -16.68
C SER A 74 7.57 -15.97 -17.66
N GLY A 75 6.35 -15.40 -17.69
CA GLY A 75 6.00 -14.34 -18.64
C GLY A 75 6.68 -12.99 -18.32
N PRO A 76 7.06 -12.18 -19.34
CA PRO A 76 7.73 -10.90 -19.13
C PRO A 76 6.89 -9.91 -18.31
N ALA A 77 5.57 -9.91 -18.50
CA ALA A 77 4.65 -9.09 -17.71
C ALA A 77 4.65 -9.48 -16.22
N TYR A 78 4.73 -10.78 -15.92
CA TYR A 78 4.81 -11.28 -14.54
C TYR A 78 6.10 -10.81 -13.87
N GLY A 79 7.25 -10.95 -14.55
CA GLY A 79 8.55 -10.50 -14.06
C GLY A 79 8.61 -8.99 -13.82
N ALA A 80 8.10 -8.19 -14.75
CA ALA A 80 7.99 -6.74 -14.57
C ALA A 80 7.15 -6.38 -13.34
N GLY A 81 6.01 -7.06 -13.17
CA GLY A 81 5.14 -6.89 -12.03
C GLY A 81 5.80 -7.24 -10.68
N LEU A 82 6.67 -8.25 -10.63
CA LEU A 82 7.48 -8.56 -9.44
C LEU A 82 8.47 -7.43 -9.10
N TRP A 83 9.17 -6.87 -10.09
CA TRP A 83 10.08 -5.75 -9.86
C TRP A 83 9.35 -4.50 -9.38
N ILE A 84 8.15 -4.25 -9.93
CA ILE A 84 7.28 -3.16 -9.48
C ILE A 84 6.84 -3.38 -8.04
N ALA A 85 6.45 -4.61 -7.67
CA ALA A 85 6.09 -4.95 -6.30
C ALA A 85 7.27 -4.74 -5.33
N ALA A 86 8.47 -5.19 -5.69
CA ALA A 86 9.68 -4.97 -4.90
C ALA A 86 9.95 -3.48 -4.69
N GLY A 87 9.87 -2.67 -5.76
CA GLY A 87 9.97 -1.21 -5.67
C GLY A 87 8.90 -0.61 -4.76
N ALA A 88 7.65 -1.06 -4.87
CA ALA A 88 6.55 -0.62 -4.03
C ALA A 88 6.81 -0.91 -2.53
N MET A 89 7.44 -2.04 -2.20
CA MET A 89 7.81 -2.36 -0.81
C MET A 89 8.83 -1.36 -0.23
N PHE A 90 9.87 -1.01 -0.99
CA PHE A 90 10.83 0.03 -0.57
C PHE A 90 10.15 1.39 -0.40
N VAL A 91 9.26 1.75 -1.34
CA VAL A 91 8.46 2.97 -1.27
C VAL A 91 7.55 2.96 -0.04
N ALA A 92 6.92 1.83 0.30
CA ALA A 92 6.08 1.68 1.48
C ALA A 92 6.86 1.84 2.80
N ALA A 93 8.07 1.25 2.88
CA ALA A 93 8.96 1.43 4.03
C ALA A 93 9.37 2.92 4.18
N GLY A 94 9.80 3.56 3.09
CA GLY A 94 10.11 5.00 3.07
C GLY A 94 8.91 5.86 3.46
N GLN A 95 7.72 5.49 3.00
CA GLN A 95 6.46 6.17 3.33
C GLN A 95 6.14 6.11 4.83
N ALA A 96 6.34 4.95 5.46
CA ALA A 96 6.19 4.80 6.91
C ALA A 96 7.21 5.66 7.67
N MET A 97 8.48 5.69 7.23
CA MET A 97 9.52 6.52 7.83
C MET A 97 9.20 8.02 7.73
N ILE A 98 8.73 8.50 6.57
CA ILE A 98 8.27 9.88 6.39
C ILE A 98 7.10 10.18 7.34
N GLY A 99 6.13 9.27 7.44
CA GLY A 99 4.99 9.40 8.35
C GLY A 99 5.39 9.53 9.82
N MET A 100 6.40 8.77 10.27
CA MET A 100 6.95 8.89 11.61
C MET A 100 7.65 10.24 11.84
N ARG A 101 8.47 10.68 10.88
CA ARG A 101 9.17 11.99 10.95
C ARG A 101 8.19 13.18 10.99
N LEU A 102 7.03 13.07 10.34
CA LEU A 102 5.99 14.10 10.37
C LEU A 102 5.45 14.39 11.78
N ARG A 103 5.59 13.46 12.72
CA ARG A 103 5.12 13.62 14.10
C ARG A 103 5.98 14.58 14.92
N SER A 104 7.30 14.64 14.65
CA SER A 104 8.24 15.47 15.41
C SER A 104 8.50 16.84 14.80
N ARG A 105 8.18 17.04 13.52
CA ARG A 105 8.42 18.33 12.82
C ARG A 105 7.26 19.31 13.00
N ARG A 106 7.58 20.62 12.99
CA ARG A 106 6.62 21.73 13.08
C ARG A 106 6.88 22.76 11.96
N GLY A 107 5.94 23.68 11.75
CA GLY A 107 6.12 24.82 10.84
C GLY A 107 6.29 24.46 9.35
N PRO A 108 7.04 25.28 8.57
CA PRO A 108 7.20 25.11 7.12
C PRO A 108 7.81 23.77 6.70
N GLU A 109 8.71 23.22 7.51
CA GLU A 109 9.34 21.92 7.26
C GLU A 109 8.31 20.79 7.27
N ARG A 110 7.41 20.79 8.26
CA ARG A 110 6.30 19.83 8.34
C ARG A 110 5.41 19.89 7.10
N MET A 111 5.14 21.09 6.59
CA MET A 111 4.33 21.26 5.39
C MET A 111 5.00 20.66 4.14
N ARG A 112 6.31 20.90 3.95
CA ARG A 112 7.08 20.29 2.87
C ARG A 112 7.07 18.78 2.96
N LEU A 113 7.36 18.24 4.15
CA LEU A 113 7.38 16.80 4.39
C LEU A 113 6.00 16.16 4.16
N ARG A 114 4.91 16.85 4.48
CA ARG A 114 3.54 16.39 4.23
C ARG A 114 3.22 16.32 2.74
N LYS A 115 3.68 17.29 1.94
CA LYS A 115 3.55 17.25 0.48
C LYS A 115 4.34 16.07 -0.10
N THR A 116 5.56 15.84 0.39
CA THR A 116 6.36 14.68 0.00
C THR A 116 5.65 13.37 0.36
N HIS A 117 5.17 13.25 1.59
CA HIS A 117 4.40 12.08 2.04
C HIS A 117 3.20 11.80 1.14
N TYR A 118 2.45 12.84 0.75
CA TYR A 118 1.31 12.69 -0.15
C TYR A 118 1.73 12.23 -1.56
N ARG A 119 2.79 12.82 -2.12
CA ARG A 119 3.33 12.40 -3.44
C ARG A 119 3.79 10.96 -3.43
N VAL A 120 4.55 10.56 -2.42
CA VAL A 120 5.03 9.18 -2.24
C VAL A 120 3.86 8.21 -2.06
N MET A 121 2.80 8.62 -1.35
CA MET A 121 1.56 7.83 -1.24
C MET A 121 0.91 7.57 -2.60
N ALA A 122 0.80 8.60 -3.44
CA ALA A 122 0.22 8.48 -4.76
C ALA A 122 1.04 7.54 -5.66
N VAL A 123 2.37 7.65 -5.60
CA VAL A 123 3.29 6.72 -6.28
C VAL A 123 3.08 5.29 -5.78
N LEU A 124 3.00 5.08 -4.46
CA LEU A 124 2.76 3.75 -3.89
C LEU A 124 1.45 3.13 -4.38
N VAL A 125 0.37 3.91 -4.43
CA VAL A 125 -0.93 3.46 -4.96
C VAL A 125 -0.81 3.08 -6.43
N ALA A 126 -0.15 3.92 -7.25
CA ALA A 126 0.04 3.64 -8.67
C ALA A 126 0.86 2.35 -8.90
N LEU A 127 1.95 2.16 -8.15
CA LEU A 127 2.76 0.93 -8.23
C LEU A 127 1.96 -0.31 -7.79
N GLY A 128 1.18 -0.20 -6.72
CA GLY A 128 0.32 -1.29 -6.26
C GLY A 128 -0.72 -1.69 -7.30
N LEU A 129 -1.41 -0.72 -7.92
CA LEU A 129 -2.36 -0.98 -9.00
C LEU A 129 -1.67 -1.61 -10.21
N LEU A 130 -0.51 -1.11 -10.61
CA LEU A 130 0.24 -1.64 -11.74
C LEU A 130 0.68 -3.08 -11.49
N HIS A 131 1.16 -3.40 -10.28
CA HIS A 131 1.48 -4.77 -9.87
C HIS A 131 0.26 -5.69 -9.96
N VAL A 132 -0.89 -5.29 -9.39
CA VAL A 132 -2.14 -6.08 -9.45
C VAL A 132 -2.58 -6.33 -10.89
N VAL A 133 -2.46 -5.33 -11.76
CA VAL A 133 -2.80 -5.48 -13.18
C VAL A 133 -1.85 -6.46 -13.87
N LEU A 134 -0.53 -6.30 -13.71
CA LEU A 134 0.47 -7.12 -14.39
C LEU A 134 0.49 -8.58 -13.90
N ASN A 135 0.29 -8.81 -12.60
CA ASN A 135 0.28 -10.14 -12.00
C ASN A 135 -1.14 -10.76 -11.94
N GLY A 136 -2.18 -10.01 -12.31
CA GLY A 136 -3.56 -10.47 -12.30
C GLY A 136 -3.89 -11.48 -13.41
N ALA A 137 -4.86 -12.35 -13.15
CA ALA A 137 -5.23 -13.45 -14.03
C ALA A 137 -5.60 -13.01 -15.46
N VAL A 138 -6.23 -11.85 -15.63
CA VAL A 138 -6.68 -11.33 -16.93
C VAL A 138 -5.50 -11.04 -17.86
N VAL A 139 -4.52 -10.26 -17.40
CA VAL A 139 -3.34 -9.90 -18.22
C VAL A 139 -2.47 -11.13 -18.49
N GLN A 140 -2.36 -12.03 -17.52
CA GLN A 140 -1.64 -13.30 -17.69
C GLN A 140 -2.34 -14.25 -18.67
N SER A 141 -3.66 -14.20 -18.78
CA SER A 141 -4.40 -15.00 -19.75
C SER A 141 -4.18 -14.47 -21.17
N VAL A 142 -4.22 -13.14 -21.36
CA VAL A 142 -3.98 -12.50 -22.66
C VAL A 142 -2.54 -12.70 -23.14
N SER A 143 -1.55 -12.55 -22.25
CA SER A 143 -0.13 -12.71 -22.61
C SER A 143 0.20 -14.15 -23.04
N ARG A 144 -0.44 -15.16 -22.43
CA ARG A 144 -0.29 -16.57 -22.84
C ARG A 144 -0.88 -16.84 -24.21
N ILE A 145 -2.03 -16.25 -24.53
CA ILE A 145 -2.66 -16.39 -25.86
C ILE A 145 -1.77 -15.75 -26.94
N GLY A 146 -1.26 -14.55 -26.69
CA GLY A 146 -0.37 -13.85 -27.64
C GLY A 146 1.00 -14.50 -27.84
N ALA A 147 1.48 -15.31 -26.89
CA ALA A 147 2.73 -16.06 -27.01
C ALA A 147 2.60 -17.38 -27.79
N LEU A 148 1.37 -17.82 -28.07
CA LEU A 148 1.07 -19.04 -28.84
C LEU A 148 0.66 -18.75 -30.30
N ALA A 149 0.54 -17.47 -30.67
CA ALA A 149 0.24 -16.99 -32.02
C ALA A 149 1.52 -16.53 -32.72
#